data_AF-A0A497L503-F1
#
_entry.id   AF-A0A497L503-F1
#
_cell.length_a   1.000
_cell.length_b   1.000
_cell.length_c   1.000
_cell.angle_alpha   90.00
_cell.angle_beta   90.00
_cell.angle_gamma   90.00
#
_symmetry.space_group_name_H-M   'P 1'
#
loop_
_entity.id
_entity.type
_entity.pdbx_description
1 polymer ?
#
loop_
_entity_poly.entity_id
_entity_poly.type
_entity_poly.pdbx_seq_one_letter_code
_entity_poly.pdbx_strand_id
1 'polypeptide(L)'
;MVKLREAMMMLNYGSANVMEKAKDVEVAERTVDEFYREVEIKLISTKLEFPALILLRDIIQLLEDSADKAEDAADAARILSLIM
;
A
#
# COMPACT_ATOMS: atom_id res chain seq x y z
N MET A 1 4.62 -2.50 4.18
CA MET A 1 5.51 -3.69 4.22
C MET A 1 5.56 -4.43 5.56
N VAL A 2 5.84 -3.78 6.71
CA VAL A 2 5.89 -4.50 8.01
C VAL A 2 4.55 -5.16 8.37
N LYS A 3 3.44 -4.44 8.19
CA LYS A 3 2.07 -4.95 8.41
C LYS A 3 1.72 -6.16 7.54
N LEU A 4 2.10 -6.15 6.26
CA LEU A 4 1.92 -7.29 5.36
C LEU A 4 2.70 -8.53 5.83
N ARG A 5 3.95 -8.33 6.25
CA ARG A 5 4.76 -9.42 6.80
C ARG A 5 4.13 -10.02 8.05
N GLU A 6 3.55 -9.20 8.92
CA GLU A 6 2.80 -9.66 10.09
C GLU A 6 1.55 -10.47 9.70
N ALA A 7 0.76 -9.97 8.73
CA ALA A 7 -0.41 -10.67 8.20
C ALA A 7 -0.05 -12.08 7.66
N MET A 8 1.03 -12.17 6.88
CA MET A 8 1.51 -13.45 6.36
C MET A 8 1.96 -14.42 7.46
N MET A 9 2.62 -13.92 8.52
CA MET A 9 3.05 -14.76 9.64
C MET A 9 1.88 -15.32 10.43
N MET A 10 0.76 -14.59 10.51
CA MET A 10 -0.43 -15.00 11.25
C MET A 10 -1.26 -16.08 10.55
N LEU A 11 -1.04 -16.35 9.26
CA LEU A 11 -1.67 -17.48 8.55
C LEU A 11 -1.38 -18.83 9.22
N ASN A 12 -0.26 -18.96 9.94
CA ASN A 12 0.08 -20.17 10.71
C ASN A 12 -0.59 -20.28 12.09
N TYR A 13 -1.27 -19.22 12.57
CA TYR A 13 -1.76 -19.11 13.95
C TYR A 13 -3.30 -18.97 14.06
N GLY A 14 -4.03 -19.00 12.94
CA GLY A 14 -5.50 -18.97 12.90
C GLY A 14 -6.10 -17.72 12.22
N SER A 15 -7.33 -17.86 11.70
CA SER A 15 -7.95 -16.93 10.73
C SER A 15 -8.30 -15.53 11.26
N ALA A 16 -8.68 -15.42 12.54
CA ALA A 16 -9.10 -14.12 13.12
C ALA A 16 -7.97 -13.07 13.12
N ASN A 17 -6.74 -13.51 13.39
CA ASN A 17 -5.57 -12.63 13.47
C ASN A 17 -5.12 -12.14 12.09
N VAL A 18 -5.33 -12.94 11.04
CA VAL A 18 -5.05 -12.56 9.65
C VAL A 18 -6.02 -11.47 9.18
N MET A 19 -7.30 -11.58 9.55
CA MET A 19 -8.33 -10.59 9.17
C MET A 19 -8.02 -9.20 9.76
N GLU A 20 -7.61 -9.15 11.04
CA GLU A 20 -7.21 -7.90 11.70
C GLU A 20 -6.00 -7.27 11.01
N LYS A 21 -4.96 -8.06 10.72
CA LYS A 21 -3.74 -7.56 10.08
C LYS A 21 -3.92 -7.15 8.63
N ALA A 22 -4.80 -7.80 7.90
CA ALA A 22 -5.13 -7.35 6.55
C ALA A 22 -5.87 -6.01 6.56
N LYS A 23 -6.75 -5.78 7.55
CA LYS A 23 -7.39 -4.48 7.76
C LYS A 23 -6.38 -3.38 8.11
N ASP A 24 -5.33 -3.70 8.87
CA ASP A 24 -4.24 -2.75 9.13
C ASP A 24 -3.50 -2.34 7.85
N VAL A 25 -3.40 -3.24 6.87
CA VAL A 25 -2.80 -2.97 5.55
C VAL A 25 -3.72 -2.09 4.71
N GLU A 26 -5.02 -2.39 4.65
CA GLU A 26 -6.03 -1.57 3.96
C GLU A 26 -6.06 -0.12 4.49
N VAL A 27 -6.03 0.07 5.82
CA VAL A 27 -5.95 1.43 6.40
C VAL A 27 -4.66 2.14 6.02
N ALA A 28 -3.56 1.39 5.88
CA ALA A 28 -2.28 1.96 5.49
C ALA A 28 -2.27 2.35 4.01
N GLU A 29 -2.80 1.50 3.12
CA GLU A 29 -2.95 1.78 1.69
C GLU A 29 -3.77 3.06 1.49
N ARG A 30 -4.96 3.16 2.11
CA ARG A 30 -5.81 4.35 2.03
C ARG A 30 -5.11 5.65 2.46
N THR A 31 -4.17 5.54 3.40
CA THR A 31 -3.35 6.67 3.82
C THR A 31 -2.36 7.06 2.72
N VAL A 32 -1.70 6.10 2.08
CA VAL A 32 -0.77 6.34 0.96
C VAL A 32 -1.53 6.93 -0.22
N ASP A 33 -2.69 6.39 -0.53
CA ASP A 33 -3.60 6.78 -1.59
C ASP A 33 -4.09 8.25 -1.45
N GLU A 34 -4.38 8.70 -0.23
CA GLU A 34 -4.60 10.12 0.09
C GLU A 34 -3.34 10.99 -0.12
N PHE A 35 -2.18 10.52 0.33
CA PHE A 35 -0.90 11.21 0.12
C PHE A 35 -0.52 11.30 -1.36
N TYR A 36 -0.74 10.25 -2.14
CA TYR A 36 -0.47 10.21 -3.58
C TYR A 36 -1.22 11.33 -4.28
N ARG A 37 -2.54 11.43 -4.05
CA ARG A 37 -3.40 12.49 -4.60
C ARG A 37 -2.93 13.90 -4.20
N GLU A 38 -2.58 14.09 -2.93
CA GLU A 38 -2.12 15.40 -2.43
C GLU A 38 -0.77 15.79 -3.04
N VAL A 39 0.18 14.86 -3.08
CA VAL A 39 1.54 15.10 -3.57
C VAL A 39 1.54 15.32 -5.08
N GLU A 40 0.71 14.63 -5.85
CA GLU A 40 0.59 14.82 -7.29
C GLU A 40 0.17 16.26 -7.64
N ILE A 41 -0.86 16.79 -6.95
CA ILE A 41 -1.32 18.18 -7.12
C ILE A 41 -0.22 19.18 -6.72
N LYS A 42 0.51 18.90 -5.63
CA LYS A 42 1.63 19.76 -5.21
C LYS A 42 2.75 19.74 -6.24
N LEU A 43 3.09 18.56 -6.77
CA LEU A 43 4.18 18.38 -7.74
C LEU A 43 3.96 19.22 -9.00
N ILE A 44 2.75 19.16 -9.59
CA ILE A 44 2.42 19.95 -10.79
C ILE A 44 2.38 21.45 -10.52
N SER A 45 2.18 21.85 -9.26
CA SER A 45 2.16 23.25 -8.83
C SER A 45 3.56 23.79 -8.50
N THR A 46 4.58 22.95 -8.52
CA THR A 46 5.97 23.37 -8.28
C THR A 46 6.59 24.06 -9.50
N LYS A 47 7.66 24.84 -9.27
CA LYS A 47 8.46 25.47 -10.34
C LYS A 47 9.71 24.64 -10.69
N LEU A 48 9.62 23.32 -10.58
CA LEU A 48 10.73 22.43 -10.93
C LEU A 48 10.96 22.40 -12.44
N GLU A 49 12.20 22.15 -12.84
CA GLU A 49 12.51 21.87 -14.24
C GLU A 49 11.84 20.56 -14.67
N PHE A 50 11.40 20.53 -15.92
CA PHE A 50 10.63 19.41 -16.48
C PHE A 50 11.26 18.03 -16.23
N PRO A 51 12.59 17.81 -16.43
CA PRO A 51 13.20 16.52 -16.15
C PRO A 51 13.05 16.07 -14.69
N ALA A 52 13.22 17.00 -13.74
CA ALA A 52 13.08 16.69 -12.31
C ALA A 52 11.63 16.40 -11.93
N LEU A 53 10.67 17.10 -12.53
CA LEU A 53 9.25 16.87 -12.32
C LEU A 53 8.84 15.46 -12.76
N ILE A 54 9.28 15.02 -13.93
CA ILE A 54 8.98 13.66 -14.45
C ILE A 54 9.57 12.58 -13.52
N LEU A 55 10.84 12.72 -13.13
CA LEU A 55 11.47 11.73 -12.25
C LEU A 55 10.76 11.64 -10.88
N LEU A 56 10.33 12.76 -10.32
CA LEU A 56 9.58 12.76 -9.06
C LEU A 56 8.20 12.11 -9.23
N ARG A 57 7.50 12.40 -10.34
CA ARG A 57 6.21 11.76 -10.65
C ARG A 57 6.36 10.25 -10.73
N ASP A 58 7.41 9.75 -11.36
CA ASP A 58 7.67 8.32 -11.48
C ASP A 58 7.98 7.68 -10.11
N ILE A 59 8.74 8.36 -9.25
CA ILE A 59 8.98 7.89 -7.88
C ILE A 59 7.67 7.82 -7.09
N ILE A 60 6.83 8.84 -7.18
CA ILE A 60 5.53 8.87 -6.48
C ILE A 60 4.63 7.72 -6.97
N GLN A 61 4.59 7.46 -8.28
CA GLN A 61 3.87 6.32 -8.84
C GLN A 61 4.42 4.98 -8.33
N LEU A 62 5.75 4.81 -8.28
CA LEU A 62 6.35 3.57 -7.78
C LEU A 62 6.03 3.30 -6.31
N LEU A 63 5.87 4.35 -5.50
CA LEU A 63 5.45 4.23 -4.10
C LEU A 63 4.00 3.77 -3.98
N GLU A 64 3.10 4.32 -4.81
CA GLU A 64 1.69 3.91 -4.88
C GLU A 64 1.55 2.46 -5.33
N ASP A 65 2.18 2.10 -6.46
CA ASP A 65 2.15 0.74 -7.00
C ASP A 65 2.69 -0.29 -5.98
N SER A 66 3.56 0.14 -5.06
CA SER A 66 4.08 -0.70 -3.99
C SER A 66 3.11 -0.85 -2.82
N ALA A 67 2.28 0.16 -2.54
CA ALA A 67 1.22 0.11 -1.55
C ALA A 67 0.06 -0.77 -2.06
N ASP A 68 -0.38 -0.58 -3.31
CA ASP A 68 -1.41 -1.40 -3.97
C ASP A 68 -1.05 -2.89 -3.92
N LYS A 69 0.17 -3.24 -4.32
CA LYS A 69 0.64 -4.64 -4.26
C LYS A 69 0.64 -5.21 -2.85
N ALA A 70 0.83 -4.37 -1.84
CA ALA A 70 0.78 -4.82 -0.45
C ALA A 70 -0.67 -5.07 0.00
N GLU A 71 -1.62 -4.27 -0.47
CA GLU A 71 -3.06 -4.51 -0.29
C GLU A 71 -3.50 -5.80 -0.99
N ASP A 72 -3.17 -5.98 -2.27
CA ASP A 72 -3.47 -7.20 -3.04
C ASP A 72 -3.00 -8.47 -2.31
N ALA A 73 -1.78 -8.42 -1.75
CA ALA A 73 -1.22 -9.52 -1.00
C ALA A 73 -1.94 -9.76 0.34
N ALA A 74 -2.38 -8.69 1.00
CA ALA A 74 -3.19 -8.79 2.22
C ALA A 74 -4.58 -9.39 1.92
N ASP A 75 -5.19 -9.03 0.79
CA ASP A 75 -6.45 -9.59 0.30
C ASP A 75 -6.33 -11.08 -0.01
N ALA A 76 -5.26 -11.48 -0.69
CA ALA A 76 -4.97 -12.88 -0.91
C ALA A 76 -4.84 -13.65 0.43
N ALA A 77 -4.17 -13.06 1.43
CA ALA A 77 -4.08 -13.64 2.77
C ALA A 77 -5.44 -13.74 3.47
N ARG A 78 -6.32 -12.73 3.32
CA ARG A 78 -7.71 -12.79 3.83
C ARG A 78 -8.48 -13.95 3.21
N ILE A 79 -8.40 -14.11 1.88
CA ILE A 79 -9.11 -15.19 1.18
C ILE A 79 -8.60 -16.55 1.65
N LEU A 80 -7.28 -16.73 1.75
CA LEU A 80 -6.69 -17.99 2.20
C LEU A 80 -7.09 -18.35 3.64
N SER A 81 -7.21 -17.36 4.54
CA SER A 81 -7.60 -17.61 5.93
C SER A 81 -9.05 -18.05 6.11
N LEU A 82 -9.91 -17.85 5.10
CA LEU A 82 -11.30 -18.30 5.10
C LEU A 82 -11.47 -19.73 4.55
N ILE A 83 -10.49 -20.21 3.79
CA ILE A 83 -10.55 -21.52 3.10
C ILE A 83 -9.72 -22.58 3.85
N MET A 84 -8.75 -22.17 4.67
CA MET A 84 -7.96 -23.05 5.55
C MET A 84 -8.59 -23.27 6.91
#